data_AF-A0A0D9VIH9-F1
#
_entry.id   AF-A0A0D9VIH9-F1
#
_cell.length_a   1.000
_cell.length_b   1.000
_cell.length_c   1.000
_cell.angle_alpha   90.00
_cell.angle_beta   90.00
_cell.angle_gamma   90.00
#
_symmetry.space_group_name_H-M   'P 1'
#
loop_
_entity.id
_entity.type
_entity.pdbx_description
1 polymer ?
#
loop_
_entity_poly.entity_id
_entity_poly.type
_entity_poly.pdbx_seq_one_letter_code
_entity_poly.pdbx_strand_id
1 'polypeptide(L)'
;MAETVFTPSLEGMKHVKSESGVILTKPFLDVCKQILPVLDKFGAAMALVKSDIGGNITRLENKYSTDPSKYEHLYSMVQEEVQNKTAKGLWTSLLNYSVTYLSMRTGL
;
A
#
# COMPACT_ATOMS: atom_id res chain seq x y z
N MET A 1 19.88 4.81 -22.15
CA MET A 1 19.21 5.78 -21.26
C MET A 1 19.86 5.67 -19.90
N ALA A 2 20.09 6.77 -19.19
CA ALA A 2 20.57 6.71 -17.81
C ALA A 2 19.51 6.02 -16.95
N GLU A 3 19.82 4.84 -16.39
CA GLU A 3 18.94 4.21 -15.41
C GLU A 3 18.79 5.16 -14.22
N THR A 4 17.57 5.58 -13.99
CA THR A 4 17.25 6.40 -12.82
C THR A 4 17.19 5.51 -11.59
N VAL A 5 17.36 6.11 -10.42
CA VAL A 5 17.22 5.40 -9.14
C VAL A 5 15.83 4.80 -8.92
N PHE A 6 14.83 5.20 -9.72
CA PHE A 6 13.45 4.70 -9.68
C PHE A 6 13.18 3.55 -10.66
N THR A 7 14.13 3.19 -11.53
CA THR A 7 13.95 2.17 -12.57
C THR A 7 13.40 0.84 -12.01
N PRO A 8 13.93 0.29 -10.90
CA PRO A 8 13.41 -0.95 -10.33
C PRO A 8 11.94 -0.85 -9.91
N SER A 9 11.55 0.27 -9.29
CA SER A 9 10.17 0.50 -8.85
C SER A 9 9.20 0.66 -10.02
N LEU A 10 9.62 1.33 -11.10
CA LEU A 10 8.81 1.52 -12.30
C LEU A 10 8.59 0.21 -13.05
N GLU A 11 9.62 -0.64 -13.14
CA GLU A 11 9.48 -1.97 -13.75
C GLU A 11 8.64 -2.91 -12.88
N GLY A 12 8.85 -2.88 -11.56
CA GLY A 12 8.03 -3.67 -10.64
C GLY A 12 6.55 -3.27 -10.69
N MET A 13 6.23 -1.99 -10.88
CA MET A 13 4.85 -1.51 -11.02
C MET A 13 4.08 -2.10 -12.19
N LYS A 14 4.74 -2.61 -13.23
CA LYS A 14 4.08 -3.29 -14.35
C LYS A 14 3.45 -4.63 -13.94
N HIS A 15 3.93 -5.21 -12.85
CA HIS A 15 3.60 -6.57 -12.41
C HIS A 15 2.77 -6.58 -11.11
N VAL A 16 2.32 -5.42 -10.63
CA VAL A 16 1.54 -5.34 -9.37
C VAL A 16 0.09 -5.75 -9.53
N LYS A 17 -0.40 -5.87 -10.77
CA LYS A 17 -1.77 -6.26 -11.07
C LYS A 17 -1.83 -7.68 -11.62
N SER A 18 -2.88 -8.41 -11.26
CA SER A 18 -3.27 -9.64 -11.93
C SER A 18 -3.69 -9.36 -13.39
N GLU A 19 -3.90 -10.43 -14.16
CA GLU A 19 -4.47 -10.35 -15.51
C GLU A 19 -5.83 -9.65 -15.54
N SER A 20 -6.62 -9.78 -14.47
CA SER A 20 -7.90 -9.10 -14.28
C SER A 20 -7.78 -7.65 -13.80
N GLY A 21 -6.56 -7.12 -13.64
CA GLY A 21 -6.29 -5.74 -13.23
C GLY A 21 -6.36 -5.49 -11.72
N VAL A 22 -6.49 -6.54 -10.90
CA VAL A 22 -6.58 -6.46 -9.44
C VAL A 22 -5.19 -6.34 -8.83
N ILE A 23 -5.01 -5.45 -7.86
CA ILE A 23 -3.70 -5.25 -7.21
C ILE A 23 -3.39 -6.43 -6.30
N LEU A 24 -2.29 -7.12 -6.60
CA LEU A 24 -1.71 -8.20 -5.81
C LEU A 24 -0.90 -7.61 -4.66
N THR A 25 -1.13 -8.09 -3.44
CA THR A 25 -0.50 -7.56 -2.23
C THR A 25 1.01 -7.73 -2.27
N LYS A 26 1.51 -8.94 -2.53
CA LYS A 26 2.95 -9.24 -2.43
C LYS A 26 3.79 -8.45 -3.47
N PRO A 27 3.45 -8.46 -4.77
CA PRO A 27 4.13 -7.62 -5.76
C PRO A 27 4.07 -6.12 -5.41
N PHE A 28 2.93 -5.63 -4.94
CA PHE A 28 2.79 -4.23 -4.53
C PHE A 28 3.74 -3.86 -3.37
N LEU A 29 3.78 -4.69 -2.32
CA LEU A 29 4.67 -4.47 -1.17
C LEU A 29 6.15 -4.55 -1.57
N ASP A 30 6.50 -5.44 -2.49
CA ASP A 30 7.88 -5.54 -3.01
C ASP A 30 8.31 -4.27 -3.73
N VAL A 31 7.43 -3.68 -4.55
CA VAL A 31 7.67 -2.38 -5.18
C VAL A 31 7.78 -1.26 -4.14
N CYS A 32 6.89 -1.24 -3.14
CA CYS A 32 6.97 -0.25 -2.06
C CYS A 32 8.30 -0.32 -1.31
N LYS A 33 8.90 -1.50 -1.13
CA LYS A 33 10.23 -1.62 -0.50
C LYS A 33 11.35 -1.04 -1.35
N GLN A 34 11.24 -1.12 -2.68
CA GLN A 34 12.25 -0.57 -3.60
C GLN A 34 12.37 0.97 -3.52
N ILE A 35 11.37 1.67 -2.98
CA ILE A 35 11.43 3.13 -2.79
C ILE A 35 12.29 3.53 -1.58
N LEU A 36 12.43 2.66 -0.57
CA LEU A 36 13.10 3.02 0.69
C LEU A 36 14.60 3.37 0.48
N PRO A 37 15.38 2.62 -0.32
CA PRO A 37 16.76 2.99 -0.65
C PRO A 37 16.87 4.25 -1.50
N VAL A 38 15.80 4.63 -2.22
CA VAL A 38 15.77 5.88 -2.99
C VAL A 38 15.61 7.07 -2.03
N LEU A 39 14.75 6.93 -1.02
CA LEU A 39 14.59 7.95 0.03
C LEU A 39 15.89 8.20 0.81
N ASP A 40 16.71 7.16 1.00
CA ASP A 40 18.03 7.31 1.62
C ASP A 40 18.96 8.25 0.85
N LYS A 41 18.82 8.35 -0.48
CA LYS A 41 19.63 9.26 -1.32
C LYS A 41 19.29 10.73 -1.12
N PHE A 42 18.09 11.04 -0.62
CA PHE A 42 17.67 12.39 -0.28
C PHE A 42 18.12 12.82 1.13
N GLY A 43 18.74 11.91 1.89
CA GLY A 43 19.32 12.19 3.19
C GLY A 43 18.29 12.43 4.30
N ALA A 44 18.73 13.09 5.37
CA ALA A 44 17.97 13.22 6.63
C ALA A 44 16.59 13.87 6.47
N ALA A 45 16.39 14.72 5.46
CA ALA A 45 15.10 15.35 5.19
C ALA A 45 13.98 14.33 4.90
N MET A 46 14.31 13.16 4.35
CA MET A 46 13.34 12.10 4.04
C MET A 46 13.24 11.03 5.12
N ALA A 47 13.92 11.17 6.27
CA ALA A 47 13.95 10.14 7.31
C ALA A 47 12.56 9.87 7.92
N LEU A 48 11.75 10.90 8.16
CA LEU A 48 10.38 10.76 8.67
C LEU A 48 9.47 10.07 7.64
N VAL A 49 9.58 10.45 6.37
CA VAL A 49 8.82 9.85 5.26
C VAL A 49 9.18 8.37 5.09
N LYS A 50 10.48 8.04 5.14
CA LYS A 50 10.95 6.66 5.10
C LYS A 50 10.40 5.84 6.27
N SER A 51 10.43 6.39 7.48
CA SER A 51 9.92 5.73 8.68
C SER A 51 8.42 5.44 8.57
N ASP A 52 7.63 6.42 8.13
CA ASP A 52 6.19 6.27 7.94
C ASP A 52 5.86 5.18 6.90
N ILE A 53 6.49 5.26 5.72
CA ILE A 53 6.29 4.28 4.65
C ILE A 53 6.75 2.88 5.10
N GLY A 54 7.94 2.77 5.70
CA GLY A 54 8.48 1.50 6.20
C GLY A 54 7.62 0.86 7.28
N GLY A 55 7.07 1.66 8.20
CA GLY A 55 6.12 1.20 9.20
C GLY A 55 4.82 0.67 8.60
N ASN A 56 4.30 1.36 7.58
CA ASN A 56 3.09 0.92 6.86
C ASN A 56 3.32 -0.38 6.09
N ILE A 57 4.45 -0.51 5.38
CA ILE A 57 4.86 -1.76 4.71
C ILE A 57 4.92 -2.91 5.72
N THR A 58 5.62 -2.71 6.84
CA THR A 58 5.79 -3.74 7.87
C THR A 58 4.44 -4.22 8.42
N ARG A 59 3.50 -3.29 8.66
CA ARG A 59 2.15 -3.65 9.12
C ARG A 59 1.37 -4.45 8.10
N LEU A 60 1.44 -4.08 6.81
CA LEU A 60 0.79 -4.81 5.73
C LEU A 60 1.44 -6.19 5.52
N GLU A 61 2.75 -6.31 5.60
CA GLU A 61 3.46 -7.60 5.51
C GLU A 61 3.10 -8.52 6.67
N ASN A 62 3.02 -7.99 7.89
CA ASN A 62 2.57 -8.76 9.05
C ASN A 62 1.15 -9.26 8.85
N LYS A 63 0.23 -8.42 8.34
CA LYS A 63 -1.15 -8.82 8.04
C LYS A 63 -1.18 -9.88 6.95
N TYR A 64 -0.47 -9.67 5.84
CA TYR A 64 -0.35 -10.64 4.74
C TYR A 64 0.10 -12.01 5.24
N SER A 65 1.12 -12.02 6.09
CA SER A 65 1.72 -13.25 6.63
C SER A 65 0.78 -14.06 7.52
N THR A 66 -0.31 -13.46 8.02
CA THR A 66 -1.32 -14.22 8.80
C THR A 66 -2.16 -15.16 7.93
N ASP A 67 -2.41 -14.79 6.66
CA ASP A 67 -3.14 -15.63 5.70
C ASP A 67 -2.87 -15.13 4.26
N PRO A 68 -1.76 -15.57 3.63
CA PRO A 68 -1.38 -15.10 2.29
C PRO A 68 -2.45 -15.35 1.21
N SER A 69 -3.21 -16.44 1.33
CA SER A 69 -4.27 -16.78 0.39
C SER A 69 -5.46 -15.82 0.53
N LYS A 70 -5.89 -15.52 1.77
CA LYS A 70 -6.96 -14.55 2.02
C LYS A 70 -6.58 -13.14 1.60
N TYR A 71 -5.32 -12.75 1.81
CA TYR A 71 -4.83 -11.41 1.50
C TYR A 71 -4.00 -11.36 0.21
N GLU A 72 -4.24 -12.27 -0.73
CA GLU A 72 -3.60 -12.24 -2.05
C GLU A 72 -3.83 -10.90 -2.75
N HIS A 73 -5.04 -10.36 -2.62
CA HIS A 73 -5.42 -9.05 -3.14
C HIS A 73 -5.36 -7.98 -2.04
N LEU A 74 -4.81 -6.81 -2.39
CA LEU A 74 -4.61 -5.72 -1.45
C LEU A 74 -5.94 -5.26 -0.82
N TYR A 75 -7.01 -5.27 -1.62
CA TYR A 75 -8.35 -4.88 -1.19
C TYR A 75 -8.96 -5.84 -0.15
N SER A 76 -8.56 -7.12 -0.11
CA SER A 76 -9.08 -8.06 0.89
C SER A 76 -8.72 -7.66 2.32
N MET A 77 -7.54 -7.07 2.54
CA MET A 77 -7.14 -6.51 3.84
C MET A 77 -8.02 -5.32 4.23
N VAL A 78 -8.36 -4.50 3.25
CA VAL A 78 -9.21 -3.32 3.43
C VAL A 78 -10.62 -3.72 3.85
N GLN A 79 -11.20 -4.71 3.15
CA GLN A 79 -12.53 -5.21 3.46
C GLN A 79 -12.61 -5.71 4.90
N GLU A 80 -11.59 -6.42 5.37
CA GLU A 80 -11.56 -6.92 6.73
C GLU A 80 -11.44 -5.79 7.78
N GLU A 81 -10.58 -4.78 7.55
CA GLU A 81 -10.48 -3.64 8.47
C GLU A 81 -11.80 -2.89 8.60
N VAL A 82 -12.53 -2.73 7.49
CA VAL A 82 -13.85 -2.08 7.47
C VAL A 82 -14.88 -2.92 8.25
N GLN A 83 -14.92 -4.23 8.02
CA GLN A 83 -15.84 -5.15 8.71
C GLN A 83 -15.59 -5.19 10.22
N ASN A 84 -14.32 -5.23 10.62
CA ASN A 84 -13.93 -5.34 12.04
C ASN A 84 -13.98 -3.99 12.77
N LYS A 85 -14.26 -2.87 12.08
CA LYS A 85 -14.19 -1.50 12.63
C LYS A 85 -12.82 -1.18 13.26
N THR A 86 -11.79 -1.92 12.86
CA THR A 86 -10.40 -1.77 13.33
C THR A 86 -9.58 -0.91 12.39
N ALA A 87 -10.25 -0.10 11.54
CA ALA A 87 -9.61 0.93 10.73
C ALA A 87 -8.96 1.93 11.69
N LYS A 88 -7.75 1.63 12.15
CA LYS A 88 -6.87 2.51 12.89
C LYS A 88 -5.52 2.38 12.21
N GLY A 89 -5.28 3.27 11.26
CA GLY A 89 -3.92 3.64 10.85
C GLY A 89 -3.41 3.14 9.50
N LEU A 90 -4.13 2.35 8.70
CA LEU A 90 -3.69 2.05 7.31
C LEU A 90 -4.61 2.67 6.25
N TRP A 91 -5.92 2.58 6.44
CA TRP A 91 -6.91 2.93 5.40
C TRP A 91 -7.91 4.00 5.84
N THR A 92 -7.87 4.43 7.09
CA THR A 92 -8.79 5.43 7.65
C THR A 92 -8.75 6.77 6.93
N SER A 93 -7.59 7.27 6.51
CA SER A 93 -7.56 8.54 5.77
C SER A 93 -8.09 8.41 4.35
N LEU A 94 -7.85 7.30 3.64
CA LEU A 94 -8.26 7.17 2.24
C LEU A 94 -9.73 6.73 2.08
N LEU A 95 -10.24 5.92 2.99
CA LEU A 95 -11.64 5.46 2.95
C LEU A 95 -12.57 6.39 3.69
N ASN A 96 -12.16 7.10 4.74
CA ASN A 96 -13.05 8.08 5.36
C ASN A 96 -13.40 9.20 4.37
N TYR A 97 -12.47 9.64 3.52
CA TYR A 97 -12.81 10.55 2.40
C TYR A 97 -13.76 9.90 1.41
N SER A 98 -13.47 8.68 0.92
CA SER A 98 -14.30 8.01 -0.10
C SER A 98 -15.69 7.62 0.39
N VAL A 99 -15.81 7.10 1.62
CA VAL A 99 -17.05 6.65 2.26
C VAL A 99 -17.88 7.83 2.74
N THR A 100 -17.27 8.88 3.30
CA THR A 100 -17.99 10.14 3.60
C THR A 100 -18.49 10.78 2.31
N TYR A 101 -17.68 10.80 1.25
CA TYR A 101 -18.08 11.33 -0.05
C TYR A 101 -19.20 10.51 -0.71
N LEU A 102 -19.21 9.19 -0.52
CA LEU A 102 -20.28 8.32 -1.03
C LEU A 102 -21.57 8.47 -0.22
N SER A 103 -21.51 8.49 1.13
CA SER A 103 -22.69 8.70 1.99
C SER A 103 -23.34 10.07 1.76
N MET A 104 -22.52 11.13 1.60
CA MET A 104 -23.01 12.47 1.23
C MET A 104 -23.70 12.51 -0.13
N ARG A 105 -23.36 11.59 -1.06
CA ARG A 105 -23.90 11.55 -2.42
C ARG A 105 -25.09 10.59 -2.58
N THR A 106 -25.19 9.56 -1.73
CA THR A 106 -26.27 8.56 -1.76
C THR A 106 -27.35 8.78 -0.70
N GLY A 107 -27.18 9.73 0.22
CA GLY A 107 -28.22 10.11 1.19
C GLY A 107 -28.56 9.04 2.23
N LEU A 108 -27.61 8.15 2.54
CA LEU A 108 -27.66 7.24 3.68
C LEU A 108 -26.94 7.87 4.87
#